data_AF-A0A2N7WD26-F1
#
_entry.id   AF-A0A2N7WD26-F1
#
_cell.length_a   1.000
_cell.length_b   1.000
_cell.length_c   1.000
_cell.angle_alpha   90.00
_cell.angle_beta   90.00
_cell.angle_gamma   90.00
#
_symmetry.space_group_name_H-M   'P 1'
#
loop_
_entity.id
_entity.type
_entity.pdbx_description
1 polymer ?
#
loop_
_entity_poly.entity_id
_entity_poly.type
_entity_poly.pdbx_seq_one_letter_code
_entity_poly.pdbx_strand_id
1 'polypeptide(L)'
;MANPVIRTRILEMLRSADFTVVALADRLAVSYNSAAKAIARAREEGEVHVCGYGAYTAAIYRLGAGDDVTRPAPDPVAPDDEQYDAANTRDATVHRVDLPLYFELDGGLLPGVRHFACDRLRATMSVSSCGARWEKANSTDVDADRFHTCRRCSSGAAHAGRVDHNPSQLQGMTICGRCHTGVPRLIGKHLCISCYNRARELRIGKNSKGTAPRKLARLDQRAITYRAGGVVKTRALSETVDTVELIVAVLRDEERTPQFGWHAPAAMDWLLDDDLYDRAIGNTVEVADIAAVADSVQEHTVVPIVASPAADMVVPVPAAIDAVQGHPAADVDPLQVLRDAVAQLEHDAQVCAPTTSRRAPKGQWQQQRREVRVGRVTAGLLRAVGALPPTAVVSVPMTTPFYMADLFAD
;
A
#
# COMPACT_ATOMS: atom_id res chain seq x y z
N MET A 1 -18.24 23.91 -5.83
CA MET A 1 -19.11 24.83 -5.06
C MET A 1 -20.35 24.06 -4.65
N ALA A 2 -20.85 24.23 -3.41
CA ALA A 2 -22.09 23.60 -2.99
C ALA A 2 -23.27 24.17 -3.82
N ASN A 3 -24.19 23.31 -4.26
CA ASN A 3 -25.37 23.75 -5.00
C ASN A 3 -26.23 24.64 -4.08
N PRO A 4 -26.51 25.91 -4.43
CA PRO A 4 -27.23 26.84 -3.56
C PRO A 4 -28.62 26.33 -3.18
N VAL A 5 -29.27 25.55 -4.06
CA VAL A 5 -30.59 24.96 -3.81
C VAL A 5 -30.56 23.97 -2.65
N ILE A 6 -29.51 23.16 -2.54
CA ILE A 6 -29.36 22.17 -1.47
C ILE A 6 -29.18 22.89 -0.12
N ARG A 7 -28.36 23.95 -0.08
CA ARG A 7 -28.15 24.76 1.13
C ARG A 7 -29.46 25.37 1.62
N THR A 8 -30.22 26.04 0.75
CA THR A 8 -31.50 26.67 1.13
C THR A 8 -32.48 25.65 1.71
N ARG A 9 -32.58 24.46 1.12
CA ARG A 9 -33.46 23.39 1.64
C ARG A 9 -32.99 22.83 2.98
N ILE A 10 -31.68 22.67 3.19
CA ILE A 10 -31.13 22.24 4.48
C ILE A 10 -31.47 23.27 5.58
N LEU A 11 -31.28 24.56 5.31
CA LEU A 11 -31.59 25.61 6.28
C LEU A 11 -33.08 25.65 6.61
N GLU A 12 -33.96 25.45 5.62
CA GLU A 12 -35.41 25.36 5.85
C GLU A 12 -35.76 24.18 6.76
N MET A 13 -35.15 23.02 6.55
CA MET A 13 -35.37 21.86 7.43
C MET A 13 -34.89 22.12 8.85
N LEU A 14 -33.72 22.74 9.01
CA LEU A 14 -33.13 23.08 10.31
C LEU A 14 -33.93 24.12 11.10
N ARG A 15 -34.89 24.82 10.48
CA ARG A 15 -35.86 25.67 11.21
C ARG A 15 -36.82 24.84 12.06
N SER A 16 -37.09 23.60 11.67
CA SER A 16 -38.11 22.75 12.29
C SER A 16 -37.55 21.77 13.33
N ALA A 17 -36.33 21.29 13.14
CA ALA A 17 -35.69 20.31 14.01
C ALA A 17 -34.17 20.27 13.78
N ASP A 18 -33.46 19.65 14.72
CA ASP A 18 -32.04 19.37 14.60
C ASP A 18 -31.80 18.09 13.79
N PHE A 19 -30.78 18.09 12.93
CA PHE A 19 -30.50 16.95 12.06
C PHE A 19 -29.01 16.61 11.98
N THR A 20 -28.72 15.34 11.71
CA THR A 20 -27.39 14.90 11.24
C THR A 20 -27.28 15.08 9.72
N VAL A 21 -26.05 15.12 9.20
CA VAL A 21 -25.80 15.21 7.74
C VAL A 21 -26.46 14.04 6.99
N VAL A 22 -26.43 12.83 7.58
CA VAL A 22 -27.03 11.63 6.97
C VAL A 22 -28.54 11.79 6.84
N ALA A 23 -29.22 12.20 7.92
CA ALA A 23 -30.66 12.41 7.89
C ALA A 23 -31.10 13.50 6.88
N LEU A 24 -30.29 14.55 6.73
CA LEU A 24 -30.51 15.60 5.72
C LEU A 24 -30.28 15.07 4.29
N ALA A 25 -29.24 14.25 4.08
CA ALA A 25 -28.95 13.65 2.78
C ALA A 25 -30.11 12.74 2.32
N ASP A 26 -30.61 11.89 3.23
CA ASP A 26 -31.70 10.95 2.95
C ASP A 26 -33.01 11.69 2.66
N ARG A 27 -33.40 12.65 3.52
CA ARG A 27 -34.65 13.40 3.33
C ARG A 27 -34.67 14.27 2.08
N LEU A 28 -33.52 14.77 1.65
CA LEU A 28 -33.40 15.58 0.44
C LEU A 28 -33.14 14.74 -0.82
N ALA A 29 -32.95 13.42 -0.68
CA ALA A 29 -32.53 12.51 -1.75
C ALA A 29 -31.27 13.02 -2.47
N VAL A 30 -30.26 13.48 -1.72
CA VAL A 30 -28.98 13.96 -2.24
C VAL A 30 -27.82 13.11 -1.69
N SER A 31 -26.70 13.10 -2.42
CA SER A 31 -25.50 12.42 -1.90
C SER A 31 -25.03 13.04 -0.58
N TYR A 32 -24.54 12.20 0.34
CA TYR A 32 -23.94 12.62 1.60
C TYR A 32 -22.92 13.75 1.43
N ASN A 33 -22.04 13.64 0.42
CA ASN A 33 -21.00 14.63 0.14
C ASN A 33 -21.57 16.01 -0.23
N SER A 34 -22.73 16.06 -0.89
CA SER A 34 -23.40 17.32 -1.23
C SER A 34 -23.99 17.98 0.00
N ALA A 35 -24.67 17.21 0.86
CA ALA A 35 -25.23 17.71 2.11
C ALA A 35 -24.12 18.17 3.09
N ALA A 36 -23.05 17.39 3.24
CA ALA A 36 -21.91 17.71 4.08
C ALA A 36 -21.25 19.04 3.69
N LYS A 37 -21.04 19.27 2.39
CA LYS A 37 -20.45 20.53 1.88
C LYS A 37 -21.38 21.72 2.08
N ALA A 38 -22.69 21.53 1.94
CA ALA A 38 -23.67 22.58 2.16
C ALA A 38 -23.73 23.00 3.63
N ILE A 39 -23.73 22.04 4.57
CA ILE A 39 -23.69 22.31 6.01
C ILE A 39 -22.35 22.96 6.42
N ALA A 40 -21.23 22.45 5.92
CA ALA A 40 -19.91 23.02 6.24
C ALA A 40 -19.85 24.50 5.86
N ARG A 41 -20.38 24.87 4.69
CA ARG A 41 -20.48 26.26 4.25
C ARG A 41 -21.42 27.09 5.13
N ALA A 42 -22.61 26.57 5.44
CA ALA A 42 -23.54 27.26 6.35
C ALA A 42 -22.93 27.51 7.74
N ARG A 43 -22.09 26.58 8.22
CA ARG A 43 -21.35 26.71 9.48
C ARG A 43 -20.25 27.76 9.40
N GLU A 44 -19.48 27.79 8.31
CA GLU A 44 -18.49 28.85 8.05
C GLU A 44 -19.13 30.26 7.98
N GLU A 45 -20.37 30.33 7.49
CA GLU A 45 -21.16 31.57 7.41
C GLU A 45 -21.89 31.90 8.72
N GLY A 46 -21.77 31.06 9.77
CA GLY A 46 -22.38 31.29 11.08
C GLY A 46 -23.89 31.07 11.16
N GLU A 47 -24.48 30.42 10.14
CA GLU A 47 -25.92 30.15 10.08
C GLU A 47 -26.33 28.90 10.84
N VAL A 48 -25.40 27.96 11.03
CA VAL A 48 -25.63 26.70 11.76
C VAL A 48 -24.45 26.41 12.68
N HIS A 49 -24.71 25.78 13.81
CA HIS A 49 -23.70 25.30 14.75
C HIS A 49 -23.98 23.84 15.14
N VAL A 50 -22.96 23.16 15.64
CA VAL A 50 -23.08 21.79 16.17
C VAL A 50 -23.65 21.87 17.59
N CYS A 51 -24.91 21.49 17.76
CA CYS A 51 -25.59 21.51 19.05
C CYS A 51 -25.39 20.23 19.88
N GLY A 52 -24.82 19.18 19.27
CA GLY A 52 -24.55 17.92 19.95
C GLY A 52 -24.00 16.84 19.02
N TYR A 53 -23.84 15.64 19.55
CA TYR A 53 -23.42 14.46 18.80
C TYR A 53 -24.38 13.31 19.12
N GLY A 54 -24.87 12.65 18.08
CA GLY A 54 -25.66 11.42 18.20
C GLY A 54 -24.80 10.17 18.35
N ALA A 55 -25.42 9.01 18.17
CA ALA A 55 -24.72 7.73 18.12
C ALA A 55 -23.55 7.77 17.13
N TYR A 56 -22.46 7.06 17.45
CA TYR A 56 -21.23 7.00 16.65
C TYR A 56 -20.58 8.36 16.39
N THR A 57 -20.76 9.33 17.30
CA THR A 57 -20.17 10.67 17.22
C THR A 57 -20.60 11.47 15.97
N ALA A 58 -21.80 11.20 15.44
CA ALA A 58 -22.35 11.97 14.32
C ALA A 58 -22.80 13.36 14.79
N ALA A 59 -22.24 14.43 14.22
CA ALA A 59 -22.60 15.81 14.57
C ALA A 59 -24.08 16.11 14.25
N ILE A 60 -24.77 16.70 15.21
CA ILE A 60 -26.14 17.20 15.10
C ILE A 60 -26.07 18.71 14.91
N TYR A 61 -26.71 19.20 13.86
CA TYR A 61 -26.68 20.62 13.49
C TYR A 61 -28.01 21.29 13.84
N ARG A 62 -27.91 22.53 14.31
CA ARG A 62 -29.04 23.42 14.62
C ARG A 62 -28.87 24.76 13.88
N LEU A 63 -29.99 25.35 13.46
CA LEU A 63 -30.00 26.70 12.87
C LEU A 63 -29.78 27.78 13.94
N GLY A 64 -28.96 28.78 13.61
CA GLY A 64 -28.70 29.96 14.43
C GLY A 64 -27.24 30.11 14.83
N ALA A 65 -26.90 31.30 15.32
CA ALA A 65 -25.60 31.57 15.91
C ALA A 65 -25.49 30.85 17.27
N GLY A 66 -24.43 30.07 17.44
CA GLY A 66 -24.14 29.35 18.67
C GLY A 66 -22.71 28.82 18.64
N ASP A 67 -22.16 28.53 19.81
CA ASP A 67 -20.86 27.89 19.91
C ASP A 67 -20.99 26.40 19.59
N ASP A 68 -20.06 25.86 18.81
CA ASP A 68 -20.03 24.44 18.52
C ASP A 68 -19.72 23.64 19.79
N VAL A 69 -20.58 22.68 20.11
CA VAL A 69 -20.32 21.72 21.17
C VAL A 69 -19.05 20.94 20.84
N THR A 70 -18.11 20.89 21.79
CA THR A 70 -16.88 20.12 21.66
C THR A 70 -17.21 18.66 21.44
N ARG A 71 -16.62 18.05 20.41
CA ARG A 71 -16.77 16.62 20.15
C ARG A 71 -16.35 15.85 21.40
N PRO A 72 -17.22 15.02 21.99
CA PRO A 72 -16.81 14.16 23.08
C PRO A 72 -15.61 13.34 22.61
N ALA A 73 -14.61 13.21 23.48
CA ALA A 73 -13.52 12.29 23.20
C ALA A 73 -14.15 10.91 22.90
N PRO A 74 -13.71 10.19 21.86
CA PRO A 74 -14.16 8.82 21.67
C PRO A 74 -13.90 8.09 22.99
N ASP A 75 -14.94 7.46 23.56
CA ASP A 75 -14.80 6.74 24.82
C ASP A 75 -13.60 5.81 24.69
N PRO A 76 -12.60 5.91 25.58
CA PRO A 76 -11.31 5.28 25.36
C PRO A 76 -11.35 3.75 25.28
N VAL A 77 -12.47 3.10 25.61
CA VAL A 77 -12.64 1.64 25.55
C VAL A 77 -14.13 1.27 25.42
N ALA A 78 -14.77 1.55 24.29
CA ALA A 78 -15.67 0.53 23.77
C ALA A 78 -14.76 -0.40 22.95
N PRO A 79 -14.61 -1.69 23.30
CA PRO A 79 -13.88 -2.61 22.44
C PRO A 79 -14.43 -2.42 21.04
N ASP A 80 -13.55 -2.06 20.09
CA ASP A 80 -13.90 -1.70 18.72
C ASP A 80 -15.06 -2.60 18.29
N ASP A 81 -16.22 -1.97 17.98
CA ASP A 81 -17.36 -2.69 17.47
C ASP A 81 -16.84 -3.62 16.37
N GLU A 82 -16.81 -4.94 16.67
CA GLU A 82 -16.50 -6.01 15.73
C GLU A 82 -17.36 -5.88 14.45
N GLN A 83 -18.39 -5.04 14.50
CA GLN A 83 -19.29 -4.68 13.43
C GLN A 83 -18.67 -3.80 12.31
N TYR A 84 -17.69 -2.93 12.59
CA TYR A 84 -17.04 -2.14 11.52
C TYR A 84 -16.03 -2.99 10.73
N ASP A 85 -15.34 -3.89 11.43
CA ASP A 85 -14.57 -4.95 10.78
C ASP A 85 -15.48 -6.01 10.16
N ALA A 86 -16.69 -6.30 10.68
CA ALA A 86 -17.66 -7.20 10.03
C ALA A 86 -18.13 -6.71 8.65
N ALA A 87 -18.26 -5.38 8.47
CA ALA A 87 -18.65 -4.82 7.18
C ALA A 87 -17.51 -4.87 6.14
N ASN A 88 -16.24 -4.77 6.56
CA ASN A 88 -15.08 -4.94 5.68
C ASN A 88 -14.59 -6.39 5.58
N THR A 89 -14.88 -7.25 6.56
CA THR A 89 -14.70 -8.70 6.46
C THR A 89 -15.80 -9.37 5.66
N ARG A 90 -16.87 -8.68 5.26
CA ARG A 90 -17.74 -9.16 4.17
C ARG A 90 -17.03 -9.20 2.80
N ASP A 91 -15.98 -8.40 2.59
CA ASP A 91 -15.10 -8.54 1.42
C ASP A 91 -13.92 -9.48 1.68
N ALA A 92 -13.55 -9.68 2.96
CA ALA A 92 -12.57 -10.66 3.40
C ALA A 92 -13.16 -11.98 3.91
N THR A 93 -14.43 -12.29 3.57
CA THR A 93 -14.82 -13.68 3.38
C THR A 93 -13.92 -14.12 2.25
N VAL A 94 -12.77 -14.69 2.64
CA VAL A 94 -12.09 -15.72 1.88
C VAL A 94 -13.23 -16.61 1.46
N HIS A 95 -13.72 -16.41 0.23
CA HIS A 95 -14.72 -17.27 -0.35
C HIS A 95 -14.14 -18.64 -0.10
N ARG A 96 -14.75 -19.39 0.81
CA ARG A 96 -14.47 -20.80 0.97
C ARG A 96 -14.65 -21.27 -0.45
N VAL A 97 -13.53 -21.58 -1.11
CA VAL A 97 -13.53 -21.81 -2.56
C VAL A 97 -14.22 -23.15 -2.67
N ASP A 98 -15.55 -23.11 -2.68
CA ASP A 98 -16.38 -24.25 -2.95
C ASP A 98 -15.91 -24.69 -4.32
N LEU A 99 -15.23 -25.83 -4.34
CA LEU A 99 -14.68 -26.38 -5.56
C LEU A 99 -15.84 -26.45 -6.55
N PRO A 100 -15.70 -25.85 -7.75
CA PRO A 100 -16.80 -25.78 -8.69
C PRO A 100 -17.34 -27.18 -8.94
N LEU A 101 -18.64 -27.37 -8.76
CA LEU A 101 -19.29 -28.66 -8.98
C LEU A 101 -19.26 -28.96 -10.49
N TYR A 102 -18.52 -29.99 -10.87
CA TYR A 102 -18.46 -30.47 -12.25
C TYR A 102 -19.57 -31.48 -12.49
N PHE A 103 -20.26 -31.37 -13.61
CA PHE A 103 -21.30 -32.31 -14.02
C PHE A 103 -21.27 -32.54 -15.53
N GLU A 104 -21.83 -33.65 -15.96
CA GLU A 104 -22.13 -33.94 -17.37
C GLU A 104 -23.62 -33.67 -17.61
N LEU A 105 -23.99 -33.22 -18.81
CA LEU A 105 -25.39 -32.96 -19.12
C LEU A 105 -26.09 -34.29 -19.41
N ASP A 106 -27.14 -34.58 -18.63
CA ASP A 106 -27.94 -35.78 -18.76
C ASP A 106 -28.64 -35.86 -20.13
N GLY A 107 -28.85 -37.08 -20.63
CA GLY A 107 -29.57 -37.34 -21.88
C GLY A 107 -28.67 -37.47 -23.12
N GLY A 108 -27.35 -37.55 -22.96
CA GLY A 108 -26.44 -37.89 -24.07
C GLY A 108 -26.34 -36.82 -25.15
N LEU A 109 -26.77 -35.58 -24.88
CA LEU A 109 -26.62 -34.48 -25.86
C LEU A 109 -25.14 -34.21 -26.18
N LEU A 110 -24.25 -34.33 -25.19
CA LEU A 110 -22.80 -34.12 -25.33
C LEU A 110 -22.01 -35.06 -24.40
N PRO A 111 -21.90 -36.36 -24.72
CA PRO A 111 -21.18 -37.32 -23.88
C PRO A 111 -19.69 -36.94 -23.79
N GLY A 112 -19.14 -37.00 -22.57
CA GLY A 112 -17.72 -36.74 -22.31
C GLY A 112 -17.31 -35.26 -22.17
N VAL A 113 -18.25 -34.32 -22.27
CA VAL A 113 -17.96 -32.89 -22.04
C VAL A 113 -18.33 -32.50 -20.61
N ARG A 114 -17.31 -32.19 -19.80
CA ARG A 114 -17.51 -31.68 -18.43
C ARG A 114 -17.96 -30.22 -18.45
N HIS A 115 -19.04 -29.95 -17.72
CA HIS A 115 -19.59 -28.63 -17.50
C HIS A 115 -19.44 -28.22 -16.03
N PHE A 116 -19.48 -26.92 -15.77
CA PHE A 116 -19.53 -26.36 -14.41
C PHE A 116 -20.30 -25.05 -14.42
N ALA A 117 -20.81 -24.65 -13.25
CA ALA A 117 -21.42 -23.34 -13.05
C ALA A 117 -20.31 -22.29 -12.80
N CYS A 118 -20.17 -21.31 -13.70
CA CYS A 118 -19.21 -20.22 -13.54
C CYS A 118 -19.85 -19.05 -12.78
N ASP A 119 -19.41 -18.79 -11.55
CA ASP A 119 -19.96 -17.72 -10.71
C ASP A 119 -19.78 -16.33 -11.32
N ARG A 120 -18.61 -16.07 -11.92
CA ARG A 120 -18.28 -14.76 -12.51
C ARG A 120 -19.19 -14.39 -13.68
N LEU A 121 -19.53 -15.37 -14.52
CA LEU A 121 -20.40 -15.17 -15.68
C LEU A 121 -21.86 -15.53 -15.41
N ARG A 122 -22.16 -16.12 -14.24
CA ARG A 122 -23.47 -16.66 -13.86
C ARG A 122 -24.05 -17.57 -14.94
N ALA A 123 -23.21 -18.44 -15.49
CA ALA A 123 -23.56 -19.30 -16.62
C ALA A 123 -22.93 -20.69 -16.48
N THR A 124 -23.63 -21.71 -16.96
CA THR A 124 -23.08 -23.07 -17.13
C THR A 124 -22.27 -23.12 -18.43
N MET A 125 -21.03 -23.60 -18.36
CA MET A 125 -20.19 -23.77 -19.55
C MET A 125 -19.25 -24.95 -19.44
N SER A 126 -18.75 -25.41 -20.60
CA SER A 126 -17.74 -26.45 -20.63
C SER A 126 -16.39 -25.95 -20.10
N VAL A 127 -15.62 -26.86 -19.51
CA VAL A 127 -14.24 -26.59 -19.03
C VAL A 127 -13.36 -26.04 -20.15
N SER A 128 -13.45 -26.63 -21.35
CA SER A 128 -12.69 -26.18 -22.53
C SER A 128 -13.06 -24.75 -22.97
N SER A 129 -14.34 -24.40 -22.93
CA SER A 129 -14.80 -23.04 -23.27
C SER A 129 -14.32 -22.01 -22.25
N CYS A 130 -14.27 -22.37 -20.97
CA CYS A 130 -13.76 -21.50 -19.92
C CYS A 130 -12.26 -21.23 -20.08
N GLY A 131 -11.46 -22.28 -20.30
CA GLY A 131 -10.03 -22.16 -20.57
C GLY A 131 -9.74 -21.27 -21.78
N ALA A 132 -10.42 -21.52 -22.91
CA ALA A 132 -10.25 -20.70 -24.12
C ALA A 132 -10.64 -19.23 -23.93
N ARG A 133 -11.69 -18.93 -23.14
CA ARG A 133 -12.05 -17.55 -22.79
C ARG A 133 -10.99 -16.89 -21.92
N TRP A 134 -10.41 -17.63 -20.98
CA TRP A 134 -9.32 -17.13 -20.14
C TRP A 134 -8.07 -16.83 -20.98
N GLU A 135 -7.69 -17.70 -21.91
CA GLU A 135 -6.55 -17.44 -22.80
C GLU A 135 -6.76 -16.18 -23.65
N LYS A 136 -7.94 -16.03 -24.26
CA LYS A 136 -8.31 -14.82 -25.00
C LYS A 136 -8.34 -13.56 -24.12
N ALA A 137 -8.75 -13.67 -22.86
CA ALA A 137 -8.75 -12.55 -21.92
C ALA A 137 -7.35 -12.08 -21.52
N ASN A 138 -6.35 -12.95 -21.63
CA ASN A 138 -4.96 -12.67 -21.28
C ASN A 138 -4.04 -12.55 -22.52
N SER A 139 -4.58 -12.69 -23.74
CA SER A 139 -3.84 -12.43 -24.97
C SER A 139 -3.71 -10.92 -25.23
N THR A 140 -2.84 -10.55 -26.17
CA THR A 140 -2.70 -9.17 -26.65
C THR A 140 -3.67 -8.84 -27.79
N ASP A 141 -4.68 -9.69 -28.02
CA ASP A 141 -5.62 -9.50 -29.12
C ASP A 141 -6.54 -8.30 -28.87
N VAL A 142 -7.01 -7.68 -29.96
CA VAL A 142 -7.94 -6.55 -29.93
C VAL A 142 -9.25 -6.91 -29.20
N ASP A 143 -9.63 -8.19 -29.23
CA ASP A 143 -10.83 -8.71 -28.58
C ASP A 143 -10.65 -9.09 -27.10
N ALA A 144 -9.44 -8.97 -26.53
CA ALA A 144 -9.17 -9.37 -25.16
C ALA A 144 -10.07 -8.64 -24.14
N ASP A 145 -10.40 -7.38 -24.41
CA ASP A 145 -11.26 -6.54 -23.56
C ASP A 145 -12.70 -7.08 -23.45
N ARG A 146 -13.18 -7.81 -24.47
CA ARG A 146 -14.51 -8.47 -24.41
C ARG A 146 -14.56 -9.54 -23.32
N PHE A 147 -13.40 -10.11 -22.97
CA PHE A 147 -13.28 -11.17 -21.98
C PHE A 147 -12.68 -10.67 -20.65
N HIS A 148 -12.70 -9.36 -20.37
CA HIS A 148 -12.10 -8.78 -19.16
C HIS A 148 -12.56 -9.44 -17.84
N THR A 149 -13.79 -9.95 -17.76
CA THR A 149 -14.32 -10.70 -16.59
C THR A 149 -13.55 -12.00 -16.32
N CYS A 150 -13.05 -12.64 -17.39
CA CYS A 150 -12.26 -13.88 -17.33
C CYS A 150 -10.78 -13.60 -17.07
N ARG A 151 -10.33 -12.34 -17.19
CA ARG A 151 -8.95 -11.95 -16.92
C ARG A 151 -8.62 -12.23 -15.45
N ARG A 152 -7.51 -12.93 -15.20
CA ARG A 152 -7.07 -13.37 -13.85
C ARG A 152 -8.09 -14.25 -13.11
N CYS A 153 -8.94 -14.98 -13.83
CA CYS A 153 -9.81 -15.97 -13.20
C CYS A 153 -8.99 -17.21 -12.85
N SER A 154 -8.95 -17.61 -11.57
CA SER A 154 -8.22 -18.79 -11.12
C SER A 154 -8.79 -20.08 -11.71
N SER A 155 -10.13 -20.22 -11.75
CA SER A 155 -10.79 -21.36 -12.38
C SER A 155 -10.48 -21.43 -13.88
N GLY A 156 -10.52 -20.28 -14.57
CA GLY A 156 -10.17 -20.21 -15.99
C GLY A 156 -8.72 -20.57 -16.27
N ALA A 157 -7.79 -20.13 -15.42
CA ALA A 157 -6.38 -20.50 -15.50
C ALA A 157 -6.18 -22.00 -15.29
N ALA A 158 -6.83 -22.58 -14.26
CA ALA A 158 -6.78 -24.02 -14.00
C ALA A 158 -7.34 -24.83 -15.18
N HIS A 159 -8.45 -24.38 -15.79
CA HIS A 159 -9.04 -25.02 -16.98
C HIS A 159 -8.18 -24.89 -18.23
N ALA A 160 -7.38 -23.82 -18.34
CA ALA A 160 -6.35 -23.65 -19.37
C ALA A 160 -5.03 -24.37 -19.04
N GLY A 161 -4.95 -25.14 -17.96
CA GLY A 161 -3.72 -25.83 -17.54
C GLY A 161 -2.63 -24.90 -17.00
N ARG A 162 -2.98 -23.67 -16.60
CA ARG A 162 -2.06 -22.68 -16.03
C ARG A 162 -2.21 -22.64 -14.51
N VAL A 163 -1.35 -23.38 -13.82
CA VAL A 163 -1.40 -23.51 -12.34
C VAL A 163 -0.89 -22.23 -11.65
N ASP A 164 0.15 -21.60 -12.20
CA ASP A 164 0.87 -20.49 -11.54
C ASP A 164 0.55 -19.11 -12.15
N HIS A 165 -0.69 -18.84 -12.57
CA HIS A 165 -1.03 -17.52 -13.13
C HIS A 165 -0.95 -16.40 -12.07
N ASN A 166 -0.57 -15.18 -12.47
CA ASN A 166 -0.57 -14.05 -11.55
C ASN A 166 -2.01 -13.63 -11.16
N PRO A 167 -2.41 -13.73 -9.88
CA PRO A 167 -3.75 -13.33 -9.43
C PRO A 167 -3.87 -11.83 -9.16
N SER A 168 -2.75 -11.09 -9.26
CA SER A 168 -2.69 -9.66 -8.90
C SER A 168 -3.68 -8.83 -9.69
N GLN A 169 -4.43 -7.99 -8.96
CA GLN A 169 -5.30 -6.99 -9.58
C GLN A 169 -4.53 -5.94 -10.39
N LEU A 170 -3.20 -5.85 -10.22
CA LEU A 170 -2.37 -4.93 -10.98
C LEU A 170 -1.94 -5.50 -12.33
N GLN A 171 -2.05 -6.82 -12.54
CA GLN A 171 -1.56 -7.46 -13.75
C GLN A 171 -2.21 -6.86 -15.01
N GLY A 172 -1.37 -6.35 -15.92
CA GLY A 172 -1.81 -5.73 -17.17
C GLY A 172 -2.52 -4.38 -17.03
N MET A 173 -2.65 -3.82 -15.82
CA MET A 173 -3.13 -2.45 -15.63
C MET A 173 -2.04 -1.45 -16.00
N THR A 174 -2.40 -0.33 -16.63
CA THR A 174 -1.47 0.77 -16.90
C THR A 174 -1.34 1.69 -15.68
N ILE A 175 -0.93 1.12 -14.54
CA ILE A 175 -0.70 1.83 -13.29
C ILE A 175 0.75 2.29 -13.15
N CYS A 176 0.97 3.54 -12.74
CA CYS A 176 2.29 4.08 -12.47
C CYS A 176 2.90 3.43 -11.23
N GLY A 177 4.13 2.90 -11.33
CA GLY A 177 4.84 2.28 -10.21
C GLY A 177 5.08 3.23 -9.03
N ARG A 178 5.19 4.54 -9.28
CA ARG A 178 5.53 5.54 -8.25
C ARG A 178 4.34 6.20 -7.57
N CYS A 179 3.32 6.57 -8.34
CA CYS A 179 2.17 7.32 -7.82
C CYS A 179 0.90 6.47 -7.76
N HIS A 180 0.97 5.21 -8.19
CA HIS A 180 -0.14 4.24 -8.19
C HIS A 180 -1.41 4.75 -8.89
N THR A 181 -1.27 5.72 -9.79
CA THR A 181 -2.38 6.26 -10.57
C THR A 181 -2.48 5.51 -11.88
N GLY A 182 -3.68 5.05 -12.24
CA GLY A 182 -3.97 4.51 -13.57
C GLY A 182 -3.84 5.60 -14.63
N VAL A 183 -3.10 5.31 -15.71
CA VAL A 183 -2.82 6.25 -16.80
C VAL A 183 -2.99 5.56 -18.14
N PRO A 184 -3.31 6.28 -19.23
CA PRO A 184 -3.49 5.65 -20.55
C PRO A 184 -2.19 5.05 -21.11
N ARG A 185 -1.03 5.58 -20.71
CA ARG A 185 0.29 5.13 -21.17
C ARG A 185 1.34 5.26 -20.08
N LEU A 186 2.24 4.27 -20.03
CA LEU A 186 3.43 4.27 -19.18
C LEU A 186 4.70 4.52 -20.02
N ILE A 187 5.59 5.36 -19.50
CA ILE A 187 6.95 5.60 -20.03
C ILE A 187 7.86 4.51 -19.48
N GLY A 188 8.60 3.82 -20.37
CA GLY A 188 9.44 2.69 -20.00
C GLY A 188 8.66 1.55 -19.35
N LYS A 189 7.37 1.40 -19.70
CA LYS A 189 6.41 0.50 -19.03
C LYS A 189 6.32 0.72 -17.51
N HIS A 190 6.80 1.81 -16.92
CA HIS A 190 6.93 1.91 -15.46
C HIS A 190 6.27 3.16 -14.86
N LEU A 191 6.53 4.34 -15.45
CA LEU A 191 6.12 5.63 -14.89
C LEU A 191 5.03 6.29 -15.73
N CYS A 192 4.14 7.05 -15.07
CA CYS A 192 3.33 8.02 -15.80
C CYS A 192 4.18 9.22 -16.26
N ILE A 193 3.66 9.97 -17.23
CA ILE A 193 4.33 11.17 -17.76
C ILE A 193 4.69 12.19 -16.66
N SER A 194 3.84 12.34 -15.64
CA SER A 194 4.10 13.27 -14.53
C SER A 194 5.28 12.82 -13.66
N CYS A 195 5.34 11.53 -13.30
CA CYS A 195 6.43 10.98 -12.49
C CYS A 195 7.75 10.95 -13.29
N TYR A 196 7.68 10.63 -14.58
CA TYR A 196 8.82 10.71 -15.49
C TYR A 196 9.39 12.13 -15.56
N ASN A 197 8.53 13.14 -15.73
CA ASN A 197 8.97 14.53 -15.76
C ASN A 197 9.60 14.96 -14.44
N ARG A 198 9.03 14.57 -13.29
CA ARG A 198 9.64 14.84 -11.97
C ARG A 198 11.01 14.17 -11.81
N ALA A 199 11.18 12.95 -12.31
CA ALA A 199 12.48 12.28 -12.30
C ALA A 199 13.51 13.03 -13.15
N ARG A 200 13.08 13.50 -14.34
CA ARG A 200 13.90 14.33 -15.21
C ARG A 200 14.26 15.68 -14.58
N GLU A 201 13.34 16.34 -13.87
CA GLU A 201 13.62 17.57 -13.13
C GLU A 201 14.71 17.37 -12.07
N LEU A 202 14.70 16.23 -11.37
CA LEU A 202 15.74 15.85 -10.41
C LEU A 202 17.09 15.64 -11.08
N ARG A 203 17.13 14.94 -12.22
CA ARG A 203 18.36 14.76 -13.00
C ARG A 203 18.96 16.08 -13.49
N ILE A 204 18.12 17.01 -13.93
CA ILE A 204 18.56 18.32 -14.42
C ILE A 204 18.86 19.29 -13.26
N GLY A 205 18.34 19.02 -12.06
CA GLY A 205 18.44 19.91 -10.90
C GLY A 205 17.55 21.16 -11.02
N LYS A 206 16.65 21.23 -12.01
CA LYS A 206 15.76 22.37 -12.25
C LYS A 206 14.36 21.88 -12.62
N ASN A 207 13.35 22.43 -11.96
CA ASN A 207 11.96 22.23 -12.31
C ASN A 207 11.53 23.10 -13.51
N SER A 208 10.27 22.96 -13.94
CA SER A 208 9.69 23.78 -15.02
C SER A 208 9.74 25.31 -14.79
N LYS A 209 10.00 25.77 -13.57
CA LYS A 209 10.18 27.18 -13.20
C LYS A 209 11.65 27.59 -13.02
N GLY A 210 12.60 26.72 -13.35
CA GLY A 210 14.04 26.97 -13.18
C GLY A 210 14.54 26.86 -11.74
N THR A 211 13.71 26.41 -10.79
CA THR A 211 14.08 26.27 -9.37
C THR A 211 14.41 24.82 -9.02
N ALA A 212 15.24 24.58 -8.00
CA ALA A 212 15.59 23.21 -7.59
C ALA A 212 14.34 22.41 -7.15
N PRO A 213 14.17 21.16 -7.61
CA PRO A 213 13.04 20.32 -7.23
C PRO A 213 13.13 19.94 -5.74
N ARG A 214 12.07 20.23 -4.96
CA ARG A 214 12.03 19.97 -3.50
C ARG A 214 11.14 18.81 -3.07
N LYS A 215 10.23 18.36 -3.95
CA LYS A 215 9.13 17.45 -3.55
C LYS A 215 9.41 15.98 -3.77
N LEU A 216 10.35 15.64 -4.64
CA LEU A 216 10.64 14.27 -4.98
C LEU A 216 11.90 13.84 -4.21
N ALA A 217 11.81 12.68 -3.56
CA ALA A 217 12.94 12.09 -2.86
C ALA A 217 14.07 11.76 -3.84
N ARG A 218 15.26 11.51 -3.30
CA ARG A 218 16.41 11.04 -4.09
C ARG A 218 16.02 9.77 -4.85
N LEU A 219 16.44 9.71 -6.11
CA LEU A 219 16.25 8.53 -6.95
C LEU A 219 17.50 7.70 -6.87
N ASP A 220 17.33 6.42 -6.53
CA ASP A 220 18.43 5.46 -6.44
C ASP A 220 18.10 4.22 -7.25
N GLN A 221 19.15 3.53 -7.67
CA GLN A 221 19.04 2.20 -8.23
C GLN A 221 18.66 1.24 -7.12
N ARG A 222 17.61 0.47 -7.35
CA ARG A 222 17.16 -0.58 -6.43
C ARG A 222 16.90 -1.85 -7.22
N ALA A 223 17.01 -2.98 -6.53
CA ALA A 223 16.63 -4.27 -7.03
C ALA A 223 15.79 -5.02 -5.99
N ILE A 224 14.85 -5.83 -6.46
CA ILE A 224 14.15 -6.81 -5.63
C ILE A 224 14.29 -8.20 -6.23
N THR A 225 14.50 -9.17 -5.38
CA THR A 225 14.47 -10.59 -5.72
C THR A 225 13.09 -11.14 -5.36
N TYR A 226 12.51 -11.92 -6.26
CA TYR A 226 11.19 -12.51 -6.10
C TYR A 226 11.16 -13.87 -6.78
N ARG A 227 10.23 -14.75 -6.38
CA ARG A 227 10.02 -16.05 -7.02
C ARG A 227 8.77 -16.00 -7.87
N ALA A 228 8.82 -16.52 -9.10
CA ALA A 228 7.68 -16.57 -9.99
C ALA A 228 7.68 -17.87 -10.79
N GLY A 229 6.64 -18.70 -10.58
CA GLY A 229 6.52 -20.06 -11.14
C GLY A 229 7.75 -20.92 -10.91
N GLY A 230 8.12 -21.07 -9.64
CA GLY A 230 9.26 -21.89 -9.21
C GLY A 230 10.62 -21.21 -9.32
N VAL A 231 10.80 -20.23 -10.20
CA VAL A 231 12.11 -19.62 -10.53
C VAL A 231 12.33 -18.33 -9.75
N VAL A 232 13.54 -18.16 -9.19
CA VAL A 232 13.97 -16.91 -8.56
C VAL A 232 14.40 -15.92 -9.65
N LYS A 233 13.87 -14.71 -9.60
CA LYS A 233 14.13 -13.61 -10.54
C LYS A 233 14.52 -12.36 -9.78
N THR A 234 15.30 -11.50 -10.42
CA THR A 234 15.65 -10.18 -9.88
C THR A 234 15.15 -9.09 -10.81
N ARG A 235 14.39 -8.15 -10.27
CA ARG A 235 13.95 -6.94 -10.97
C ARG A 235 14.78 -5.76 -10.47
N ALA A 236 15.54 -5.12 -11.37
CA ALA A 236 16.30 -3.92 -11.06
C ALA A 236 15.75 -2.71 -11.83
N LEU A 237 15.69 -1.55 -11.17
CA LEU A 237 15.31 -0.27 -11.76
C LEU A 237 16.28 0.81 -11.27
N SER A 238 16.76 1.64 -12.19
CA SER A 238 17.83 2.62 -11.94
C SER A 238 17.37 3.88 -11.20
N GLU A 239 16.11 4.29 -11.38
CA GLU A 239 15.60 5.57 -10.90
C GLU A 239 14.34 5.38 -10.08
N THR A 240 14.46 4.80 -8.89
CA THR A 240 13.30 4.54 -8.01
C THR A 240 13.29 5.41 -6.77
N VAL A 241 12.12 5.64 -6.20
CA VAL A 241 11.94 6.32 -4.91
C VAL A 241 12.01 5.33 -3.76
N ASP A 242 11.41 4.15 -3.93
CA ASP A 242 11.31 3.13 -2.90
C ASP A 242 11.19 1.72 -3.50
N THR A 243 11.15 0.71 -2.63
CA THR A 243 10.98 -0.69 -3.01
C THR A 243 9.56 -1.02 -3.48
N VAL A 244 8.56 -0.24 -3.05
CA VAL A 244 7.14 -0.44 -3.43
C VAL A 244 6.97 -0.24 -4.92
N GLU A 245 7.69 0.72 -5.50
CA GLU A 245 7.74 0.97 -6.95
C GLU A 245 8.17 -0.29 -7.74
N LEU A 246 9.13 -1.07 -7.21
CA LEU A 246 9.55 -2.33 -7.82
C LEU A 246 8.51 -3.45 -7.63
N ILE A 247 7.90 -3.53 -6.44
CA ILE A 247 6.86 -4.52 -6.14
C ILE A 247 5.66 -4.33 -7.08
N VAL A 248 5.21 -3.09 -7.27
CA VAL A 248 4.12 -2.74 -8.20
C VAL A 248 4.48 -3.10 -9.63
N ALA A 249 5.73 -2.86 -10.04
CA ALA A 249 6.21 -3.25 -11.37
C ALA A 249 6.15 -4.78 -11.56
N VAL A 250 6.63 -5.57 -10.59
CA VAL A 250 6.58 -7.03 -10.64
C VAL A 250 5.14 -7.54 -10.65
N LEU A 251 4.29 -7.05 -9.75
CA LEU A 251 2.87 -7.44 -9.65
C LEU A 251 2.08 -7.14 -10.93
N ARG A 252 2.48 -6.11 -11.69
CA ARG A 252 1.84 -5.70 -12.94
C ARG A 252 2.36 -6.47 -14.15
N ASP A 253 3.68 -6.66 -14.23
CA ASP A 253 4.36 -7.14 -15.43
C ASP A 253 4.60 -8.65 -15.44
N GLU A 254 4.64 -9.31 -14.27
CA GLU A 254 4.90 -10.75 -14.21
C GLU A 254 3.67 -11.57 -14.60
N GLU A 255 3.86 -12.58 -15.45
CA GLU A 255 2.78 -13.46 -15.91
C GLU A 255 2.42 -14.51 -14.85
N ARG A 256 3.43 -14.99 -14.13
CA ARG A 256 3.28 -16.00 -13.10
C ARG A 256 3.05 -15.38 -11.72
N THR A 257 2.47 -16.12 -10.77
CA THR A 257 2.24 -15.64 -9.40
C THR A 257 3.57 -15.21 -8.76
N PRO A 258 3.79 -13.90 -8.53
CA PRO A 258 5.01 -13.46 -7.88
C PRO A 258 4.89 -13.69 -6.36
N GLN A 259 5.94 -14.22 -5.76
CA GLN A 259 6.10 -14.39 -4.33
C GLN A 259 7.28 -13.52 -3.89
N PHE A 260 7.03 -12.62 -2.96
CA PHE A 260 8.06 -11.77 -2.38
C PHE A 260 8.53 -12.40 -1.07
N GLY A 261 9.82 -12.66 -0.99
CA GLY A 261 10.48 -13.02 0.27
C GLY A 261 11.07 -11.77 0.91
N TRP A 262 11.11 -11.75 2.23
CA TRP A 262 11.99 -10.85 2.94
C TRP A 262 13.38 -11.44 2.87
N HIS A 263 14.33 -10.74 2.24
CA HIS A 263 15.72 -11.11 2.44
C HIS A 263 16.03 -10.85 3.91
N ALA A 264 16.45 -11.89 4.63
CA ALA A 264 16.91 -11.71 6.00
C ALA A 264 18.04 -10.66 5.99
N PRO A 265 18.13 -9.76 6.98
CA PRO A 265 19.26 -8.85 7.06
C PRO A 265 20.57 -9.66 7.02
N ALA A 266 21.66 -9.12 6.47
CA ALA A 266 22.94 -9.83 6.39
C ALA A 266 23.46 -10.31 7.76
N ALA A 267 23.04 -9.64 8.85
CA ALA A 267 23.32 -10.08 10.22
C ALA A 267 22.56 -11.36 10.64
N MET A 268 21.57 -11.80 9.86
CA MET A 268 20.82 -13.04 10.01
C MET A 268 21.16 -14.04 8.89
N ASP A 269 22.17 -13.76 8.07
CA ASP A 269 22.60 -14.67 7.00
C ASP A 269 23.11 -16.01 7.58
N TRP A 270 23.68 -15.97 8.80
CA TRP A 270 24.09 -17.15 9.56
C TRP A 270 22.94 -18.09 9.93
N LEU A 271 21.69 -17.60 10.01
CA LEU A 271 20.51 -18.46 10.24
C LEU A 271 20.18 -19.33 9.02
N LEU A 272 20.73 -18.97 7.85
CA LEU A 272 20.57 -19.68 6.59
C LEU A 272 21.84 -20.50 6.23
N ASP A 273 22.84 -20.55 7.11
CA ASP A 273 24.12 -21.26 6.92
C ASP A 273 24.11 -22.71 7.43
N ASP A 274 23.04 -23.21 8.03
CA ASP A 274 22.90 -24.65 8.19
C ASP A 274 22.75 -25.28 6.79
N ASP A 275 23.56 -26.31 6.49
CA ASP A 275 23.66 -27.08 5.23
C ASP A 275 22.32 -27.58 4.63
N LEU A 276 21.20 -27.26 5.26
CA LEU A 276 19.82 -27.49 4.85
C LEU A 276 19.31 -26.51 3.79
N TYR A 277 19.88 -25.31 3.65
CA TYR A 277 19.47 -24.33 2.64
C TYR A 277 20.51 -24.18 1.53
N ASP A 278 20.28 -24.86 0.41
CA ASP A 278 21.12 -24.75 -0.78
C ASP A 278 21.08 -23.32 -1.36
N ARG A 279 22.12 -22.53 -1.05
CA ARG A 279 22.33 -21.16 -1.55
C ARG A 279 22.59 -21.11 -3.07
N ALA A 280 22.79 -22.25 -3.74
CA ALA A 280 23.03 -22.29 -5.18
C ALA A 280 21.84 -21.75 -6.03
N ILE A 281 20.64 -21.64 -5.45
CA ILE A 281 19.44 -21.18 -6.17
C ILE A 281 19.47 -19.67 -6.52
N GLY A 282 20.42 -18.89 -5.99
CA GLY A 282 20.49 -17.43 -6.21
C GLY A 282 21.68 -16.89 -7.03
N ASN A 283 22.79 -17.63 -7.13
CA ASN A 283 24.06 -17.06 -7.60
C ASN A 283 24.57 -17.57 -8.96
N THR A 284 23.96 -18.59 -9.57
CA THR A 284 24.33 -19.02 -10.93
C THR A 284 23.47 -18.29 -11.96
N VAL A 285 23.69 -16.99 -12.12
CA VAL A 285 23.44 -16.36 -13.43
C VAL A 285 24.70 -16.60 -14.24
N GLU A 286 24.74 -17.70 -15.00
CA GLU A 286 25.70 -17.81 -16.10
C GLU A 286 25.37 -16.70 -17.09
N VAL A 287 26.23 -15.67 -17.13
CA VAL A 287 26.16 -14.52 -18.04
C VAL A 287 26.61 -14.93 -19.46
N ALA A 288 26.26 -16.13 -19.92
CA ALA A 288 26.85 -16.69 -21.15
C ALA A 288 26.17 -16.20 -22.45
N ASP A 289 24.89 -15.78 -22.45
CA ASP A 289 24.13 -15.64 -23.71
C ASP A 289 23.67 -14.21 -24.08
N ILE A 290 24.45 -13.17 -23.77
CA ILE A 290 24.20 -11.80 -24.30
C ILE A 290 25.20 -11.39 -25.40
N ALA A 291 26.19 -12.23 -25.74
CA ALA A 291 27.21 -11.88 -26.73
C ALA A 291 26.87 -12.27 -28.20
N ALA A 292 25.74 -12.92 -28.50
CA ALA A 292 25.49 -13.51 -29.83
C ALA A 292 24.40 -12.83 -30.69
N VAL A 293 24.04 -11.57 -30.43
CA VAL A 293 23.12 -10.79 -31.31
C VAL A 293 23.69 -9.42 -31.65
N ALA A 294 24.95 -9.39 -32.09
CA ALA A 294 25.57 -8.20 -32.65
C ALA A 294 26.45 -8.58 -33.83
N ASP A 295 25.89 -9.24 -34.85
CA ASP A 295 26.48 -9.30 -36.18
C ASP A 295 25.39 -9.53 -37.23
N SER A 296 24.82 -8.44 -37.72
CA SER A 296 24.29 -8.28 -39.10
C SER A 296 23.48 -6.99 -39.16
N VAL A 297 24.08 -5.92 -39.68
CA VAL A 297 23.52 -5.08 -40.77
C VAL A 297 24.60 -4.07 -41.18
N GLN A 298 24.92 -4.18 -42.48
CA GLN A 298 25.75 -3.41 -43.39
C GLN A 298 26.06 -1.92 -43.11
N GLU A 299 27.34 -1.62 -43.30
CA GLU A 299 27.94 -0.56 -44.14
C GLU A 299 27.14 0.73 -44.37
N HIS A 300 27.68 1.87 -43.92
CA HIS A 300 27.98 3.01 -44.80
C HIS A 300 28.80 4.12 -44.09
N THR A 301 29.95 4.43 -44.71
CA THR A 301 30.62 5.73 -44.80
C THR A 301 31.47 6.25 -43.63
N VAL A 302 32.77 6.29 -43.91
CA VAL A 302 33.91 6.81 -43.16
C VAL A 302 33.96 8.35 -43.18
N VAL A 303 34.19 8.98 -42.03
CA VAL A 303 34.90 10.26 -41.90
C VAL A 303 35.78 10.21 -40.63
N PRO A 304 37.10 10.53 -40.70
CA PRO A 304 37.98 10.44 -39.55
C PRO A 304 37.92 11.73 -38.72
N ILE A 305 37.72 11.60 -37.41
CA ILE A 305 37.97 12.70 -36.46
C ILE A 305 39.21 12.37 -35.64
N VAL A 306 40.12 13.33 -35.68
CA VAL A 306 41.46 13.39 -35.09
C VAL A 306 41.42 13.17 -33.57
N ALA A 307 42.23 12.22 -33.10
CA ALA A 307 42.48 12.00 -31.69
C ALA A 307 43.41 13.08 -31.12
N SER A 308 43.11 13.55 -29.91
CA SER A 308 44.06 14.25 -29.03
C SER A 308 44.23 13.43 -27.74
N PRO A 309 45.44 13.36 -27.17
CA PRO A 309 45.77 12.44 -26.10
C PRO A 309 45.27 12.94 -24.73
N ALA A 310 44.88 11.97 -23.90
CA ALA A 310 44.51 12.16 -22.51
C ALA A 310 45.74 12.56 -21.68
N ALA A 311 45.58 13.58 -20.84
CA ALA A 311 46.54 13.95 -19.81
C ALA A 311 46.29 13.10 -18.55
N ASP A 312 47.35 12.49 -18.05
CA ASP A 312 47.40 11.77 -16.76
C ASP A 312 47.08 12.73 -15.61
N MET A 313 46.03 12.42 -14.85
CA MET A 313 45.71 13.07 -13.58
C MET A 313 45.99 12.09 -12.44
N VAL A 314 47.12 12.32 -11.76
CA VAL A 314 47.52 11.63 -10.52
C VAL A 314 46.59 12.11 -9.39
N VAL A 315 45.86 11.18 -8.78
CA VAL A 315 45.06 11.40 -7.58
C VAL A 315 45.93 11.09 -6.34
N PRO A 316 46.05 12.00 -5.35
CA PRO A 316 46.81 11.71 -4.15
C PRO A 316 46.02 10.82 -3.18
N VAL A 317 46.69 9.77 -2.71
CA VAL A 317 46.25 8.87 -1.64
C VAL A 317 46.28 9.63 -0.31
N PRO A 318 45.19 9.68 0.48
CA PRO A 318 45.24 10.26 1.81
C PRO A 318 45.93 9.31 2.80
N ALA A 319 46.71 9.93 3.68
CA ALA A 319 47.54 9.31 4.70
C ALA A 319 46.76 8.41 5.67
N ALA A 320 47.43 7.35 6.10
CA ALA A 320 46.99 6.43 7.14
C ALA A 320 46.69 7.17 8.45
N ILE A 321 45.56 6.83 9.05
CA ILE A 321 45.19 7.25 10.41
C ILE A 321 45.90 6.31 11.37
N ASP A 322 46.75 6.86 12.23
CA ASP A 322 47.40 6.16 13.33
C ASP A 322 46.36 5.61 14.31
N ALA A 323 46.29 4.29 14.41
CA ALA A 323 45.54 3.59 15.44
C ALA A 323 46.34 3.64 16.76
N VAL A 324 45.94 4.56 17.65
CA VAL A 324 46.40 4.58 19.04
C VAL A 324 45.88 3.32 19.74
N GLN A 325 46.81 2.45 20.14
CA GLN A 325 46.51 1.29 20.99
C GLN A 325 46.13 1.77 22.40
N GLY A 326 44.86 1.65 22.74
CA GLY A 326 44.32 1.87 24.08
C GLY A 326 44.40 0.61 24.96
N HIS A 327 44.69 0.83 26.24
CA HIS A 327 44.85 -0.14 27.33
C HIS A 327 43.71 -1.16 27.52
N PRO A 328 43.98 -2.31 28.19
CA PRO A 328 43.01 -3.39 28.36
C PRO A 328 41.80 -2.97 29.19
N ALA A 329 40.65 -3.47 28.75
CA ALA A 329 39.30 -3.18 29.22
C ALA A 329 39.14 -3.37 30.73
N ALA A 330 38.71 -2.30 31.41
CA ALA A 330 37.86 -2.47 32.59
C ALA A 330 36.50 -3.00 32.13
N ASP A 331 35.88 -3.83 32.96
CA ASP A 331 34.57 -4.46 32.77
C ASP A 331 33.48 -3.36 32.78
N VAL A 332 33.26 -2.74 31.62
CA VAL A 332 32.24 -1.69 31.46
C VAL A 332 30.96 -2.35 30.99
N ASP A 333 29.91 -2.25 31.81
CA ASP A 333 28.56 -2.69 31.49
C ASP A 333 28.11 -2.05 30.16
N PRO A 334 27.95 -2.82 29.07
CA PRO A 334 27.57 -2.29 27.77
C PRO A 334 26.20 -1.61 27.77
N LEU A 335 25.33 -1.91 28.75
CA LEU A 335 24.09 -1.16 28.92
C LEU A 335 24.33 0.26 29.47
N GLN A 336 25.35 0.46 30.29
CA GLN A 336 25.66 1.78 30.84
C GLN A 336 26.17 2.72 29.75
N VAL A 337 27.04 2.23 28.85
CA VAL A 337 27.52 2.99 27.67
C VAL A 337 26.36 3.42 26.78
N LEU A 338 25.37 2.55 26.59
CA LEU A 338 24.15 2.85 25.83
C LEU A 338 23.28 3.90 26.52
N ARG A 339 23.10 3.83 27.84
CA ARG A 339 22.36 4.85 28.60
C ARG A 339 23.04 6.22 28.53
N ASP A 340 24.37 6.25 28.65
CA ASP A 340 25.14 7.49 28.62
C ASP A 340 25.11 8.12 27.22
N ALA A 341 25.16 7.32 26.15
CA ALA A 341 25.00 7.79 24.78
C ALA A 341 23.59 8.38 24.50
N VAL A 342 22.54 7.77 25.05
CA VAL A 342 21.16 8.30 24.94
C VAL A 342 21.01 9.60 25.72
N ALA A 343 21.55 9.67 26.94
CA ALA A 343 21.52 10.89 27.76
C ALA A 343 22.26 12.06 27.07
N GLN A 344 23.38 11.78 26.41
CA GLN A 344 24.13 12.77 25.64
C GLN A 344 23.32 13.30 24.44
N LEU A 345 22.64 12.41 23.70
CA LEU A 345 21.77 12.77 22.59
C LEU A 345 20.57 13.63 23.02
N GLU A 346 19.97 13.34 24.18
CA GLU A 346 18.87 14.14 24.74
C GLU A 346 19.35 15.54 25.19
N HIS A 347 20.55 15.63 25.77
CA HIS A 347 21.16 16.89 26.16
C HIS A 347 21.47 17.77 24.95
N ASP A 348 22.08 17.19 23.90
CA ASP A 348 22.44 17.92 22.68
C ASP A 348 21.21 18.38 21.88
N ALA A 349 20.10 17.66 21.98
CA ALA A 349 18.82 18.05 21.40
C ALA A 349 18.17 19.27 22.10
N GLN A 350 18.42 19.45 23.40
CA GLN A 350 17.92 20.60 24.17
C GLN A 350 18.70 21.90 23.91
N VAL A 351 19.99 21.80 23.58
CA VAL A 351 20.86 22.97 23.35
C VAL A 351 20.64 23.62 21.98
N CYS A 352 20.04 22.91 21.01
CA CYS A 352 19.87 23.36 19.63
C CYS A 352 18.46 23.85 19.24
N ALA A 353 17.67 24.45 20.14
CA ALA A 353 16.33 24.95 19.82
C ALA A 353 16.34 26.44 19.39
N PRO A 354 16.12 26.80 18.10
CA PRO A 354 15.94 28.18 17.68
C PRO A 354 14.51 28.68 17.97
N THR A 355 14.39 30.00 18.16
CA THR A 355 13.13 30.74 18.36
C THR A 355 12.07 30.39 17.32
N THR A 356 10.97 29.79 17.78
CA THR A 356 9.93 29.19 16.95
C THR A 356 8.95 30.20 16.36
N SER A 357 8.71 30.11 15.05
CA SER A 357 7.59 30.76 14.38
C SER A 357 6.26 30.02 14.62
N ARG A 358 5.14 30.74 14.54
CA ARG A 358 3.75 30.27 14.79
C ARG A 358 3.27 29.08 13.93
N ARG A 359 4.09 28.49 13.04
CA ARG A 359 3.76 27.30 12.23
C ARG A 359 4.36 25.98 12.74
N ALA A 360 5.25 26.02 13.73
CA ALA A 360 5.86 24.84 14.35
C ALA A 360 4.90 23.80 14.97
N PRO A 361 3.73 24.15 15.56
CA PRO A 361 2.92 23.19 16.30
C PRO A 361 2.37 22.05 15.45
N LYS A 362 2.06 22.30 14.17
CA LYS A 362 1.54 21.27 13.26
C LYS A 362 2.59 20.24 12.86
N GLY A 363 3.85 20.65 12.76
CA GLY A 363 4.96 19.75 12.41
C GLY A 363 5.28 18.79 13.54
N GLN A 364 5.45 19.30 14.76
CA GLN A 364 5.67 18.48 15.95
C GLN A 364 4.53 17.51 16.22
N TRP A 365 3.27 17.95 16.05
CA TRP A 365 2.12 17.06 16.26
C TRP A 365 2.03 15.93 15.22
N GLN A 366 2.41 16.20 13.97
CA GLN A 366 2.50 15.15 12.94
C GLN A 366 3.66 14.18 13.18
N GLN A 367 4.78 14.67 13.72
CA GLN A 367 5.94 13.86 14.04
C GLN A 367 5.69 12.95 15.25
N GLN A 368 5.10 13.49 16.33
CA GLN A 368 4.67 12.70 17.49
C GLN A 368 3.64 11.62 17.10
N ARG A 369 2.70 11.91 16.19
CA ARG A 369 1.75 10.88 15.71
C ARG A 369 2.41 9.82 14.84
N ARG A 370 3.47 10.16 14.09
CA ARG A 370 4.26 9.17 13.35
C ARG A 370 5.06 8.29 14.31
N GLU A 371 5.72 8.86 15.30
CA GLU A 371 6.51 8.12 16.29
C GLU A 371 5.65 7.16 17.11
N VAL A 372 4.49 7.60 17.62
CA VAL A 372 3.56 6.72 18.35
C VAL A 372 3.01 5.60 17.47
N ARG A 373 2.76 5.87 16.18
CA ARG A 373 2.27 4.86 15.24
C ARG A 373 3.36 3.84 14.89
N VAL A 374 4.60 4.28 14.66
CA VAL A 374 5.74 3.38 14.42
C VAL A 374 6.00 2.53 15.66
N GLY A 375 6.01 3.11 16.87
CA GLY A 375 6.18 2.36 18.11
C GLY A 375 5.12 1.27 18.33
N ARG A 376 3.84 1.55 18.03
CA ARG A 376 2.76 0.55 18.14
C ARG A 376 2.85 -0.55 17.08
N VAL A 377 3.19 -0.22 15.84
CA VAL A 377 3.34 -1.21 14.76
C VAL A 377 4.54 -2.11 15.04
N THR A 378 5.67 -1.54 15.47
CA THR A 378 6.86 -2.31 15.83
C THR A 378 6.60 -3.19 17.05
N ALA A 379 5.92 -2.71 18.09
CA ALA A 379 5.56 -3.53 19.25
C ALA A 379 4.56 -4.65 18.90
N GLY A 380 3.61 -4.40 17.98
CA GLY A 380 2.69 -5.42 17.48
C GLY A 380 3.41 -6.52 16.68
N LEU A 381 4.31 -6.13 15.79
CA LEU A 381 5.15 -7.06 15.03
C LEU A 381 6.07 -7.88 15.94
N LEU A 382 6.72 -7.24 16.92
CA LEU A 382 7.59 -7.93 17.88
C LEU A 382 6.83 -8.94 18.75
N ARG A 383 5.57 -8.67 19.13
CA ARG A 383 4.72 -9.66 19.81
C ARG A 383 4.29 -10.80 18.90
N ALA A 384 3.97 -10.53 17.63
CA ALA A 384 3.57 -11.56 16.68
C ALA A 384 4.68 -12.60 16.40
N VAL A 385 5.95 -12.20 16.58
CA VAL A 385 7.12 -13.08 16.43
C VAL A 385 7.67 -13.59 17.78
N GLY A 386 6.94 -13.37 18.89
CA GLY A 386 7.32 -13.87 20.21
C GLY A 386 8.49 -13.13 20.90
N ALA A 387 8.95 -12.01 20.35
CA ALA A 387 10.05 -11.22 20.90
C ALA A 387 9.64 -10.30 22.07
N LEU A 388 8.33 -10.17 22.33
CA LEU A 388 7.78 -9.47 23.49
C LEU A 388 6.70 -10.34 24.16
N PRO A 389 6.59 -10.32 25.50
CA PRO A 389 5.55 -11.09 26.19
C PRO A 389 4.16 -10.61 25.77
N PRO A 390 3.17 -11.52 25.75
CA PRO A 390 1.78 -11.16 25.47
C PRO A 390 1.30 -10.17 26.52
N THR A 391 0.49 -9.19 26.10
CA THR A 391 -0.10 -8.21 27.00
C THR A 391 -0.93 -8.96 28.05
N ALA A 392 -0.59 -8.79 29.33
CA ALA A 392 -1.33 -9.43 30.41
C ALA A 392 -2.81 -9.05 30.32
N VAL A 393 -3.67 -10.04 30.12
CA VAL A 393 -5.11 -9.86 30.13
C VAL A 393 -5.50 -9.58 31.58
N VAL A 394 -5.83 -8.33 31.89
CA VAL A 394 -6.43 -7.97 33.17
C VAL A 394 -7.85 -8.56 33.15
N SER A 395 -8.04 -9.65 33.88
CA SER A 395 -9.34 -10.27 34.07
C SER A 395 -10.25 -9.32 34.85
N VAL A 396 -11.20 -8.69 34.17
CA VAL A 396 -12.28 -7.93 34.80
C VAL A 396 -13.27 -8.95 35.39
N PRO A 397 -13.62 -8.87 36.69
CA PRO A 397 -14.58 -9.80 37.28
C PRO A 397 -15.95 -9.66 36.61
N MET A 398 -16.50 -10.78 36.13
CA MET A 398 -17.86 -10.86 35.60
C MET A 398 -18.87 -10.56 36.71
N THR A 399 -19.62 -9.48 36.56
CA THR A 399 -20.87 -9.25 37.29
C THR A 399 -21.96 -10.15 36.72
N THR A 400 -22.37 -11.16 37.51
CA THR A 400 -23.56 -11.97 37.23
C THR A 400 -24.83 -11.12 37.32
N PRO A 401 -25.71 -11.11 36.30
CA PRO A 401 -27.00 -10.45 36.41
C PRO A 401 -27.94 -11.24 37.33
N PHE A 402 -28.42 -10.59 38.38
CA PHE A 402 -29.56 -11.05 39.17
C PHE A 402 -30.84 -10.93 38.33
N TYR A 403 -31.47 -12.06 38.02
CA TYR A 403 -32.88 -12.09 37.60
C TYR A 403 -33.74 -12.26 38.86
N MET A 404 -34.54 -11.25 39.21
CA MET A 404 -35.72 -11.44 40.05
C MET A 404 -36.90 -11.78 39.15
N ALA A 405 -37.39 -13.01 39.26
CA ALA A 405 -38.74 -13.37 38.87
C ALA A 405 -39.59 -13.26 40.14
N ASP A 406 -40.56 -12.35 40.16
CA ASP A 406 -41.84 -12.52 40.84
C ASP A 406 -42.72 -11.28 40.62
N LEU A 407 -44.04 -11.54 40.67
CA LEU A 407 -45.18 -10.60 40.70
C LEU A 407 -45.83 -10.25 39.36
N PHE A 408 -46.71 -11.12 38.89
CA PHE A 408 -48.12 -10.77 38.65
C PHE A 408 -49.01 -11.97 38.99
N ALA A 409 -49.56 -11.93 40.21
CA ALA A 409 -50.82 -12.55 40.56
C ALA A 409 -51.79 -11.42 40.92
N ASP A 410 -53.05 -11.63 40.53
CA ASP A 410 -54.25 -10.78 40.56
C ASP A 410 -54.43 -9.76 39.42
#